data_AF-A0A1M6UC99-F1
#
_entry.id   AF-A0A1M6UC99-F1
#
_cell.length_a   1.000
_cell.length_b   1.000
_cell.length_c   1.000
_cell.angle_alpha   90.00
_cell.angle_beta   90.00
_cell.angle_gamma   90.00
#
_symmetry.space_group_name_H-M   'P 1'
#
loop_
_entity.id
_entity.type
_entity.pdbx_description
1 polymer ?
#
loop_
_entity_poly.entity_id
_entity_poly.type
_entity_poly.pdbx_seq_one_letter_code
_entity_poly.pdbx_strand_id
1 'polypeptide(L)' 'MNIMKKFLKILLMLLFLLLFSCNYQAKSDGDTIKNIIESFYNTQYESYLQMEYKDITPYLDMSKIQNRN' A
#
# COMPACT_ATOMS: atom_id res chain seq x y z
N MET A 1 -33.67 9.17 27.73
CA MET A 1 -32.95 8.64 26.54
C MET A 1 -31.90 7.64 27.03
N ASN A 2 -32.32 6.38 27.15
CA ASN A 2 -31.67 5.32 27.95
C ASN A 2 -30.20 5.11 27.56
N ILE A 3 -29.35 4.93 28.57
CA ILE A 3 -27.90 4.73 28.50
C ILE A 3 -27.43 3.81 27.35
N MET A 4 -28.19 2.76 27.02
CA MET A 4 -27.98 1.92 25.84
C MET A 4 -27.87 2.69 24.51
N LYS A 5 -28.72 3.71 24.30
CA LYS A 5 -28.69 4.55 23.09
C LYS A 5 -27.42 5.41 23.03
N LYS A 6 -26.81 5.76 24.17
CA LYS A 6 -25.53 6.47 24.22
C LYS A 6 -24.37 5.54 23.88
N PHE A 7 -24.34 4.33 24.44
CA PHE A 7 -23.33 3.32 24.10
C PHE A 7 -23.38 2.93 22.62
N LEU A 8 -24.58 2.75 22.06
CA LEU A 8 -24.76 2.45 20.64
C LEU A 8 -24.17 3.54 19.74
N LYS A 9 -24.34 4.82 20.10
CA LYS A 9 -23.76 5.95 19.35
C LYS A 9 -22.23 5.98 19.41
N ILE A 10 -21.65 5.69 20.58
CA ILE A 10 -20.19 5.61 20.75
C ILE A 10 -19.63 4.45 19.93
N LEU A 11 -20.28 3.29 19.96
CA LEU A 11 -19.89 2.13 19.15
C LEU A 11 -19.93 2.46 17.66
N LEU A 12 -20.99 3.12 17.18
CA LEU A 12 -21.10 3.57 15.79
C LEU A 12 -20.00 4.55 15.40
N MET A 13 -19.65 5.49 16.30
CA MET A 13 -18.57 6.45 16.07
C MET A 13 -17.20 5.77 15.98
N LEU A 14 -16.94 4.79 16.85
CA LEU A 14 -15.72 3.97 16.82
C LEU A 14 -15.63 3.12 15.55
N LEU A 15 -16.74 2.50 15.15
CA LEU A 15 -16.80 1.71 13.91
C LEU A 15 -16.50 2.58 12.69
N PHE A 16 -17.02 3.81 12.67
CA PHE A 16 -16.75 4.77 11.61
C PHE A 16 -15.26 5.14 11.55
N LEU A 17 -14.61 5.41 12.68
CA LEU A 17 -13.18 5.71 12.74
C LEU A 17 -12.32 4.55 12.23
N LEU A 18 -12.65 3.31 12.57
CA LEU A 18 -11.94 2.11 12.10
C LEU A 18 -12.05 1.92 10.57
N LEU A 19 -13.21 2.26 9.98
CA LEU A 19 -13.42 2.19 8.54
C LEU A 19 -12.57 3.24 7.78
N PHE A 20 -12.35 4.44 8.33
CA PHE A 20 -11.48 5.42 7.70
C PHE A 20 -10.02 4.96 7.67
N SER A 21 -9.48 4.47 8.78
CA SER A 21 -8.08 4.02 8.88
C SER A 21 -7.74 2.87 7.92
N CYS A 22 -8.68 1.93 7.70
CA CYS A 22 -8.47 0.81 6.79
C CYS A 22 -8.25 1.26 5.32
N ASN A 23 -8.96 2.30 4.88
CA ASN A 23 -8.84 2.83 3.52
C ASN A 23 -7.50 3.52 3.26
N TYR A 24 -6.89 4.15 4.29
CA TYR A 24 -5.58 4.80 4.14
C TYR A 24 -4.46 3.79 3.88
N GLN A 25 -4.48 2.65 4.57
CA GLN A 25 -3.46 1.62 4.41
C GLN A 25 -3.50 0.96 3.03
N ALA A 26 -4.70 0.57 2.57
CA ALA A 26 -4.88 -0.01 1.24
C ALA A 26 -4.40 0.92 0.10
N LYS A 27 -4.64 2.23 0.22
CA LYS A 27 -4.15 3.22 -0.75
C LYS A 27 -2.63 3.35 -0.72
N SER A 28 -2.05 3.43 0.48
CA SER A 28 -0.60 3.54 0.66
C SER A 28 0.16 2.32 0.12
N ASP A 29 -0.39 1.12 0.26
CA ASP A 29 0.20 -0.10 -0.29
C ASP A 29 0.11 -0.13 -1.82
N GLY A 30 -1.03 0.27 -2.37
CA GLY A 30 -1.21 0.40 -3.83
C GLY A 30 -0.22 1.38 -4.47
N ASP A 31 -0.01 2.55 -3.85
CA ASP A 31 0.97 3.54 -4.32
C ASP A 31 2.41 3.00 -4.24
N THR A 32 2.73 2.24 -3.19
CA THR A 32 4.05 1.61 -3.08
C THR A 32 4.28 0.57 -4.18
N ILE A 33 3.31 -0.31 -4.40
CA ILE A 33 3.38 -1.35 -5.44
C ILE A 33 3.54 -0.70 -6.81
N LYS A 34 2.75 0.34 -7.10
CA LYS A 34 2.84 1.11 -8.35
C LYS A 34 4.25 1.67 -8.55
N ASN A 35 4.83 2.33 -7.54
CA ASN A 35 6.16 2.92 -7.64
C ASN A 35 7.25 1.87 -7.91
N ILE A 36 7.14 0.67 -7.33
CA ILE A 36 8.08 -0.45 -7.57
C ILE A 36 7.99 -0.89 -9.03
N ILE A 37 6.78 -1.07 -9.55
CA ILE A 37 6.54 -1.51 -10.94
C ILE A 37 7.06 -0.46 -11.94
N GLU A 38 6.76 0.82 -11.74
CA GLU A 38 7.23 1.89 -12.61
C GLU A 38 8.77 1.99 -12.60
N SER A 39 9.38 1.87 -11.43
CA SER A 39 10.85 1.91 -11.30
C SER A 39 11.53 0.72 -11.97
N PHE A 40 10.92 -0.47 -11.91
CA PHE A 40 11.39 -1.66 -12.62
C PHE A 40 11.41 -1.44 -14.13
N TYR A 41 10.30 -0.99 -14.72
CA TYR A 41 10.21 -0.74 -16.16
C TYR A 41 11.15 0.36 -16.62
N ASN A 42 11.27 1.46 -15.85
CA ASN A 42 12.22 2.52 -16.16
C ASN A 42 13.66 2.00 -16.14
N THR A 43 14.02 1.16 -15.17
CA THR A 43 15.37 0.57 -15.10
C THR A 43 15.67 -0.32 -16.30
N GLN A 44 14.70 -1.13 -16.74
CA GLN A 44 14.85 -1.94 -17.94
C GLN A 44 14.97 -1.09 -19.21
N TYR A 45 14.16 -0.04 -19.33
CA TYR A 45 14.21 0.89 -20.46
C TYR A 45 15.56 1.60 -20.53
N GLU A 46 16.07 2.09 -19.40
CA GLU A 46 17.38 2.73 -19.33
C GLU A 46 18.52 1.74 -19.63
N SER A 47 18.41 0.50 -19.18
CA SER A 47 19.37 -0.58 -19.51
C SER A 47 19.43 -0.82 -21.02
N TYR A 48 18.26 -0.83 -21.68
CA TYR A 48 18.16 -0.95 -23.13
C TYR A 48 18.78 0.26 -23.86
N LEU A 49 18.48 1.49 -23.42
CA LEU A 49 19.02 2.70 -24.05
C LEU A 49 20.54 2.82 -23.91
N GLN A 50 21.08 2.47 -22.74
CA GLN A 50 22.50 2.61 -22.43
C GLN A 50 23.30 1.40 -22.92
N MET A 51 22.64 0.33 -23.37
CA MET A 51 23.27 -0.95 -23.73
C MET A 51 24.13 -1.52 -22.59
N GLU A 52 23.71 -1.26 -21.36
CA GLU A 52 24.41 -1.64 -20.14
C GLU A 52 23.51 -2.51 -19.27
N TYR A 53 24.10 -3.52 -18.64
CA TYR A 53 23.39 -4.32 -17.66
C TYR A 53 23.06 -3.47 -16.42
N LYS A 54 21.79 -3.50 -16.01
CA LYS A 54 21.33 -2.97 -14.72
C LYS A 54 20.72 -4.09 -13.92
N ASP A 55 21.12 -4.22 -12.66
CA ASP A 55 20.58 -5.23 -11.77
C ASP A 55 19.11 -4.94 -11.44
N ILE A 56 18.23 -5.85 -11.83
CA ILE A 56 16.79 -5.77 -11.58
C ILE A 56 16.35 -6.58 -10.36
N THR A 57 17.25 -7.37 -9.76
CA THR A 57 16.97 -8.23 -8.59
C THR A 57 16.27 -7.48 -7.45
N PRO A 58 16.62 -6.21 -7.12
CA PRO A 58 15.95 -5.46 -6.06
C PRO A 58 14.45 -5.24 -6.26
N TYR A 59 13.96 -5.30 -7.50
CA TYR A 59 12.54 -5.15 -7.87
C TYR A 59 11.78 -6.48 -7.88
N LEU A 60 12.49 -7.61 -7.96
CA LEU A 60 11.90 -8.96 -7.95
C LEU A 60 11.77 -9.54 -6.54
N ASP A 61 12.33 -8.86 -5.54
CA ASP A 61 12.23 -9.23 -4.13
C ASP A 61 10.79 -9.05 -3.62
N MET A 62 10.04 -10.15 -3.69
CA MET A 62 8.64 -10.19 -3.25
C MET A 62 8.46 -10.02 -1.74
N SER A 63 9.54 -10.10 -0.94
CA SER A 63 9.44 -9.80 0.50
C SER A 63 9.01 -8.35 0.76
N LYS A 64 9.34 -7.43 -0.16
CA LYS A 64 8.94 -6.02 -0.09
C LYS A 64 7.49 -5.77 -0.49
N ILE A 65 6.84 -6.74 -1.13
CA ILE A 65 5.49 -6.64 -1.70
C ILE A 65 4.49 -7.48 -0.88
N GLN A 66 4.89 -8.69 -0.46
CA GLN A 66 3.98 -9.69 0.11
C GLN A 66 4.06 -9.84 1.63
N ASN A 67 5.01 -9.19 2.31
CA ASN A 67 5.17 -9.28 3.78
C ASN A 67 5.02 -7.92 4.47
N ARG A 68 3.85 -7.28 4.31
CA ARG A 68 3.41 -6.15 5.14
C ARG A 68 2.29 -6.55 6.11
N ASN A 69 2.35 -7.79 6.61
CA ASN A 69 1.48 -8.25 7.69
C ASN A 69 1.87 -7.62 9.03
#